data_AF-D8R752-F1
#
_entry.id   AF-D8R752-F1
#
_cell.length_a   1.000
_cell.length_b   1.000
_cell.length_c   1.000
_cell.angle_alpha   90.00
_cell.angle_beta   90.00
_cell.angle_gamma   90.00
#
_symmetry.space_group_name_H-M   'P 1'
#
loop_
_entity.id
_entity.type
_entity.pdbx_description
1 polymer ?
#
loop_
_entity_poly.entity_id
_entity_poly.type
_entity_poly.pdbx_seq_one_letter_code
_entity_poly.pdbx_strand_id
1 'polypeptide(L)'
;LEIQAIFSDLAVNDFNTLFALVSHPQGEPYFFSGVPESFYGRLFPRSSIHFAMTSYALHYLSKIPESITDKNSPAWNRDSMFVSRSSPLVAIEAFAQQASDDLSIFLHSRAQELVTGGILLLM
;
A
#
# COMPACT_ATOMS: atom_id res chain seq x y z
N LEU A 1 -13.69 -12.63 23.00
CA LEU A 1 -12.93 -12.67 21.74
C LEU A 1 -11.89 -11.58 21.85
N GLU A 2 -10.60 -11.90 21.74
CA GLU A 2 -9.55 -10.87 21.74
C GLU A 2 -9.35 -10.34 20.32
N ILE A 3 -9.15 -9.04 20.17
CA ILE A 3 -8.96 -8.37 18.88
C ILE A 3 -7.57 -7.75 18.87
N GLN A 4 -6.77 -8.11 17.86
CA GLN A 4 -5.51 -7.43 17.55
C GLN A 4 -5.69 -6.58 16.30
N ALA A 5 -5.61 -5.27 16.47
CA ALA A 5 -5.51 -4.32 15.36
C ALA A 5 -4.04 -4.09 15.00
N ILE A 6 -3.75 -3.96 13.72
CA ILE A 6 -2.41 -3.67 13.24
C ILE A 6 -2.49 -2.51 12.26
N PHE A 7 -1.76 -1.45 12.56
CA PHE A 7 -1.65 -0.28 11.70
C PHE A 7 -0.33 -0.36 10.92
N SER A 8 -0.39 -0.53 9.60
CA SER A 8 0.79 -0.56 8.76
C SER A 8 0.87 0.69 7.89
N ASP A 9 2.04 1.31 7.85
CA ASP A 9 2.35 2.44 6.97
C ASP A 9 3.88 2.46 6.72
N LEU A 10 4.36 3.34 5.85
CA LEU A 10 5.78 3.55 5.65
C LEU A 10 6.48 3.96 6.95
N ALA A 11 7.76 3.61 7.08
CA ALA A 11 8.54 3.92 8.27
C ALA A 11 8.66 5.42 8.60
N VAL A 12 8.41 6.28 7.61
CA VAL A 12 8.41 7.74 7.77
C VAL A 12 7.09 8.30 8.31
N ASN A 13 6.06 7.47 8.46
CA ASN A 13 4.77 7.88 9.03
C ASN A 13 4.91 8.22 10.52
N ASP A 14 4.10 9.16 11.00
CA ASP A 14 4.08 9.57 12.41
C ASP A 14 3.25 8.60 13.27
N PHE A 15 3.86 7.45 13.58
CA PHE A 15 3.26 6.47 14.50
C PHE A 15 3.12 7.00 15.94
N ASN A 16 3.90 8.00 16.36
CA ASN A 16 3.80 8.55 17.72
C ASN A 16 2.46 9.24 17.90
N THR A 17 2.05 10.05 16.91
CA THR A 17 0.74 10.70 16.90
C THR A 17 -0.38 9.66 16.85
N LEU A 18 -0.25 8.62 16.01
CA LEU A 18 -1.23 7.53 15.96
C LEU A 18 -1.39 6.87 17.34
N PHE A 19 -0.31 6.44 17.98
CA PHE A 19 -0.37 5.74 19.27
C PHE A 19 -0.87 6.63 20.41
N ALA A 20 -0.64 7.94 20.35
CA ALA A 20 -1.20 8.89 21.32
C ALA A 20 -2.72 9.07 21.16
N LEU A 21 -3.25 8.87 19.94
CA LEU A 21 -4.67 9.08 19.62
C LEU A 21 -5.53 7.80 19.69
N VAL A 22 -4.92 6.62 19.59
CA VAL A 22 -5.67 5.37 19.70
C VAL A 22 -6.24 5.22 21.11
N SER A 23 -7.57 5.34 21.18
CA SER A 23 -8.33 5.12 22.40
C SER A 23 -8.17 3.68 22.87
N HIS A 24 -7.89 3.50 24.15
CA HIS A 24 -7.92 2.20 24.81
C HIS A 24 -9.31 2.05 25.43
N PRO A 25 -10.24 1.29 24.82
CA PRO A 25 -11.56 1.11 25.40
C PRO A 25 -11.38 0.34 26.71
N GLN A 26 -11.79 0.94 27.83
CA GLN A 26 -11.63 0.28 29.13
C GLN A 26 -12.45 -1.01 29.18
N GLY A 27 -11.79 -2.13 29.50
CA GLY A 27 -12.43 -3.43 29.69
C GLY A 27 -12.66 -4.24 28.42
N GLU A 28 -12.30 -3.73 27.24
CA GLU A 28 -12.38 -4.49 25.99
C GLU A 28 -11.03 -5.15 25.67
N PRO A 29 -11.01 -6.43 25.22
CA PRO A 29 -9.79 -7.13 24.84
C PRO A 29 -9.29 -6.67 23.45
N TYR A 30 -8.96 -5.39 23.34
CA TYR A 30 -8.48 -4.73 22.13
C TYR A 30 -7.01 -4.35 22.28
N PHE A 31 -6.16 -4.92 21.44
CA PHE A 31 -4.73 -4.68 21.39
C PHE A 31 -4.35 -4.07 20.06
N PHE A 32 -3.34 -3.20 20.03
CA PHE A 32 -2.85 -2.64 18.77
C PHE A 32 -1.34 -2.62 18.68
N SER A 33 -0.85 -2.59 17.44
CA SER A 33 0.57 -2.48 17.10
C SER A 33 0.74 -1.69 15.80
N GLY A 34 1.93 -1.14 15.58
CA GLY A 34 2.31 -0.51 14.32
C GLY A 34 3.36 -1.34 13.56
N VAL A 35 3.29 -1.33 12.23
CA VAL A 35 4.27 -1.96 11.34
C VAL A 35 4.81 -0.92 10.35
N PRO A 36 6.06 -0.45 10.54
CA PRO A 36 6.67 0.60 9.71
C PRO A 36 7.35 0.00 8.46
N GLU A 37 6.57 -0.38 7.45
CA GLU A 37 7.09 -0.98 6.21
C GLU A 37 6.11 -0.78 5.04
N SER A 38 6.62 -0.79 3.81
CA SER A 38 5.82 -0.73 2.59
C SER A 38 4.88 -1.92 2.45
N PHE A 39 3.60 -1.64 2.17
CA PHE A 39 2.61 -2.68 1.88
C PHE A 39 2.87 -3.41 0.55
N TYR A 40 3.76 -2.93 -0.31
CA TYR A 40 4.19 -3.69 -1.48
C TYR A 40 5.06 -4.89 -1.12
N GLY A 41 5.53 -5.01 0.13
CA GLY A 41 6.22 -6.19 0.64
C GLY A 41 5.33 -7.12 1.47
N ARG A 42 5.94 -8.22 1.93
CA ARG A 42 5.42 -9.06 3.02
C ARG A 42 5.60 -8.33 4.35
N LEU A 43 4.51 -8.16 5.09
CA LEU A 43 4.44 -7.50 6.39
C LEU A 43 4.23 -8.51 7.53
N PHE A 44 3.55 -9.63 7.25
CA PHE A 44 3.09 -10.56 8.29
C PHE A 44 3.55 -12.00 8.05
N PRO A 45 3.58 -12.84 9.11
CA PRO A 45 3.69 -14.28 8.97
C PRO A 45 2.62 -14.88 8.06
N ARG A 46 2.82 -16.13 7.62
CA ARG A 46 1.83 -16.80 6.77
C ARG A 46 0.57 -17.08 7.58
N SER A 47 -0.59 -16.85 6.96
CA SER A 47 -1.91 -17.17 7.53
C SER A 47 -2.10 -16.66 8.97
N SER A 48 -1.77 -15.39 9.21
CA SER A 48 -1.93 -14.73 10.50
C SER A 48 -2.97 -13.61 10.50
N ILE A 49 -3.42 -13.17 9.32
CA ILE A 49 -4.37 -12.05 9.18
C ILE A 49 -5.77 -12.59 8.82
N HIS A 50 -6.78 -12.24 9.62
CA HIS A 50 -8.17 -12.63 9.38
C HIS A 50 -8.90 -11.64 8.47
N PHE A 51 -8.62 -10.35 8.67
CA PHE A 51 -9.22 -9.25 7.94
C PHE A 51 -8.16 -8.20 7.66
N ALA A 52 -8.04 -7.80 6.40
CA ALA A 52 -7.16 -6.71 5.96
C ALA A 52 -8.00 -5.66 5.23
N MET A 53 -7.68 -4.38 5.46
CA MET A 53 -8.32 -3.27 4.78
C MET A 53 -7.26 -2.26 4.35
N THR A 54 -7.41 -1.74 3.15
CA THR A 54 -6.69 -0.55 2.67
C THR A 54 -7.70 0.46 2.13
N SER A 55 -7.42 1.73 2.34
CA SER A 55 -8.29 2.84 1.95
C SER A 55 -7.42 3.98 1.43
N TYR A 56 -7.64 4.42 0.20
CA TYR A 56 -6.92 5.55 -0.41
C TYR A 56 -5.39 5.41 -0.37
N ALA A 57 -4.85 4.20 -0.44
CA ALA A 57 -3.39 3.98 -0.41
C ALA A 57 -2.84 3.36 -1.71
N LEU A 58 -3.59 2.47 -2.37
CA LEU A 58 -3.14 1.72 -3.55
C LEU A 58 -2.86 2.57 -4.80
N HIS A 59 -3.26 3.85 -4.81
CA HIS A 59 -2.93 4.76 -5.90
C HIS A 59 -1.49 5.30 -5.83
N TYR A 60 -0.82 5.17 -4.69
CA TYR A 60 0.60 5.50 -4.55
C TYR A 60 1.46 4.36 -5.08
N LEU A 61 2.15 4.59 -6.20
CA LEU A 61 3.06 3.60 -6.78
C LEU A 61 4.30 3.38 -5.90
N SER A 62 4.89 2.20 -5.98
CA SER A 62 6.12 1.85 -5.27
C SER A 62 7.32 2.66 -5.77
N LYS A 63 7.32 3.03 -7.05
CA LYS A 63 8.33 3.86 -7.69
C LYS A 63 7.77 4.60 -8.91
N ILE A 64 8.50 5.62 -9.34
CA ILE A 64 8.27 6.25 -10.65
C ILE A 64 8.76 5.27 -11.73
N PRO A 65 8.00 5.02 -12.83
CA PRO A 65 8.46 4.15 -13.90
C PRO A 65 9.78 4.68 -14.50
N GLU A 66 10.77 3.81 -14.69
CA GLU A 66 12.12 4.20 -15.11
C GLU A 66 12.15 4.89 -16.48
N SER A 67 11.26 4.48 -17.40
CA SER A 67 11.13 5.11 -18.70
C SER A 67 10.69 6.58 -18.64
N ILE A 68 10.09 7.02 -17.53
CA ILE A 68 9.66 8.41 -17.30
C ILE A 68 10.81 9.27 -16.82
N THR A 69 11.88 8.70 -16.25
CA THR A 69 13.00 9.50 -15.70
C THR A 69 14.06 9.81 -16.76
N ASP A 70 14.06 9.09 -17.88
CA ASP A 70 14.92 9.36 -19.03
C ASP A 70 14.33 10.43 -19.95
N LYS A 71 15.02 11.57 -20.09
CA LYS A 71 14.60 12.69 -20.96
C LYS A 71 14.60 12.35 -22.45
N ASN A 72 15.30 11.30 -22.86
CA ASN A 72 15.35 10.85 -24.25
C ASN A 72 14.28 9.78 -24.56
N SER A 73 13.59 9.28 -23.53
CA SER A 73 12.54 8.28 -23.69
C SER A 73 11.28 8.89 -24.31
N PRO A 74 10.54 8.15 -25.16
CA PRO A 74 9.22 8.56 -25.62
C PRO A 74 8.19 8.67 -24.49
N ALA A 75 8.49 8.09 -23.32
CA ALA A 75 7.67 8.20 -22.12
C ALA A 75 8.01 9.47 -21.28
N TRP A 76 9.01 10.27 -21.66
CA TRP A 76 9.35 11.50 -20.95
C TRP A 76 8.15 12.47 -20.89
N ASN A 77 7.55 12.61 -19.72
CA ASN A 77 6.39 13.49 -19.49
C ASN A 77 6.86 14.91 -19.21
N ARG A 78 7.40 15.56 -20.26
CA ARG A 78 7.98 16.90 -20.17
C ARG A 78 7.00 17.90 -19.55
N ASP A 79 7.52 18.75 -18.66
CA ASP A 79 6.82 19.89 -18.05
C ASP A 79 5.56 19.53 -17.22
N SER A 80 5.32 18.25 -16.93
CA SER A 80 4.23 17.81 -16.05
C SER A 80 4.75 16.97 -14.90
N MET A 81 4.27 17.27 -13.69
CA MET A 81 4.61 16.51 -12.48
C MET A 81 3.77 15.24 -12.30
N PHE A 82 2.71 15.08 -13.10
CA PHE A 82 1.79 13.94 -13.00
C PHE A 82 1.37 13.45 -14.39
N VAL A 83 0.97 12.19 -14.47
CA VAL A 83 0.36 11.63 -15.68
C VAL A 83 -1.10 11.99 -15.74
N SER A 84 -1.53 12.46 -16.90
CA SER A 84 -2.91 12.82 -17.18
C SER A 84 -3.31 12.32 -18.57
N ARG A 85 -4.57 12.57 -18.96
CA ARG A 85 -5.06 12.23 -20.30
C ARG A 85 -4.34 12.97 -21.43
N SER A 86 -3.62 14.05 -21.13
CA SER A 86 -2.83 14.80 -22.12
C SER A 86 -1.36 14.36 -22.18
N SER A 87 -0.93 13.45 -21.29
CA SER A 87 0.44 12.92 -21.32
C SER A 87 0.67 12.04 -22.55
N PRO A 88 1.94 11.84 -22.96
CA PRO A 88 2.26 10.86 -24.00
C PRO A 88 1.67 9.49 -23.67
N LEU A 89 1.12 8.80 -24.67
CA LEU A 89 0.49 7.49 -24.48
C LEU A 89 1.46 6.49 -23.80
N VAL A 90 2.72 6.48 -24.22
CA VAL A 90 3.77 5.62 -23.64
C VAL A 90 4.01 5.95 -22.16
N ALA A 91 3.84 7.20 -21.75
CA ALA A 91 3.92 7.59 -20.34
C ALA A 91 2.72 7.06 -19.54
N ILE A 92 1.51 7.18 -20.10
CA ILE A 92 0.28 6.62 -19.49
C ILE A 92 0.43 5.10 -19.31
N GLU A 93 0.88 4.41 -20.35
CA GLU A 93 1.12 2.97 -20.33
C GLU A 93 2.19 2.57 -19.32
N ALA A 94 3.28 3.34 -19.20
CA ALA A 94 4.33 3.06 -18.21
C ALA A 94 3.81 3.15 -16.76
N PHE A 95 3.00 4.16 -16.44
CA PHE A 95 2.36 4.26 -15.11
C PHE A 95 1.32 3.16 -14.89
N ALA A 96 0.53 2.81 -15.91
CA ALA A 96 -0.43 1.72 -15.82
C ALA A 96 0.25 0.37 -15.59
N GLN A 97 1.38 0.11 -16.25
CA GLN A 97 2.18 -1.09 -16.05
C GLN A 97 2.74 -1.14 -14.63
N GLN A 98 3.32 -0.04 -14.14
CA GLN A 98 3.83 0.02 -12.76
C GLN A 98 2.72 -0.22 -11.73
N ALA A 99 1.52 0.36 -11.93
CA ALA A 99 0.36 0.12 -11.07
C ALA A 99 -0.09 -1.36 -11.09
N SER A 100 -0.06 -1.99 -12.26
CA SER A 100 -0.41 -3.41 -12.42
C SER A 100 0.60 -4.32 -11.70
N ASP A 101 1.89 -4.03 -11.83
CA ASP A 101 2.96 -4.78 -11.17
C ASP A 101 2.85 -4.62 -9.64
N ASP A 102 2.70 -3.39 -9.18
CA ASP A 102 2.52 -3.02 -7.77
C ASP A 102 1.31 -3.72 -7.14
N LEU A 103 0.16 -3.68 -7.81
CA LEU A 103 -1.05 -4.37 -7.35
C LEU A 103 -0.85 -5.89 -7.30
N SER A 104 -0.17 -6.46 -8.28
CA SER A 104 0.12 -7.90 -8.32
C SER A 104 1.00 -8.33 -7.14
N ILE A 105 2.05 -7.56 -6.84
CA ILE A 105 2.95 -7.82 -5.70
C ILE A 105 2.20 -7.65 -4.38
N PHE A 106 1.38 -6.60 -4.25
CA PHE A 106 0.54 -6.38 -3.07
C PHE A 106 -0.40 -7.58 -2.84
N LEU A 107 -1.18 -7.97 -3.85
CA LEU A 107 -2.13 -9.09 -3.75
C LEU A 107 -1.41 -10.40 -3.43
N HIS A 108 -0.25 -10.67 -4.04
CA HIS A 108 0.54 -11.86 -3.74
C HIS A 108 1.04 -11.90 -2.29
N SER A 109 1.45 -10.75 -1.76
CA SER A 109 1.86 -10.63 -0.37
C SER A 109 0.68 -10.85 0.58
N ARG A 110 -0.46 -10.19 0.33
CA ARG A 110 -1.68 -10.33 1.15
C ARG A 110 -2.23 -11.76 1.11
N ALA A 111 -2.20 -12.43 -0.03
CA ALA A 111 -2.68 -13.80 -0.17
C ALA A 111 -1.91 -14.80 0.71
N GLN A 112 -0.61 -14.55 0.96
CA GLN A 112 0.18 -15.41 1.84
C GLN A 112 -0.06 -15.13 3.32
N GLU A 113 -0.45 -13.90 3.66
CA GLU A 113 -0.63 -13.44 5.04
C GLU A 113 -2.04 -13.74 5.56
N LEU A 114 -3.03 -13.73 4.66
CA LEU A 114 -4.41 -14.04 5.00
C LEU A 114 -4.59 -15.53 5.35
N VAL A 115 -5.43 -15.79 6.35
CA VAL A 115 -5.92 -17.14 6.64
C VAL A 115 -6.84 -17.63 5.53
N THR A 116 -7.04 -18.94 5.43
CA THR A 116 -8.09 -19.50 4.57
C THR A 116 -9.45 -18.93 4.99
N GLY A 117 -10.17 -18.33 4.04
CA GLY A 117 -11.45 -17.64 4.31
C GLY A 117 -11.30 -16.21 4.86
N GLY A 118 -10.07 -15.69 4.98
CA GLY A 118 -9.82 -14.30 5.36
C GLY A 118 -10.30 -13.32 4.28
N ILE A 119 -10.55 -12.08 4.69
CA ILE A 119 -11.13 -11.04 3.84
C ILE A 119 -10.10 -9.93 3.60
N LEU A 120 -9.99 -9.49 2.35
CA LEU A 120 -9.27 -8.30 1.94
C LEU A 120 -10.27 -7.29 1.37
N LEU A 121 -10.41 -6.15 2.03
CA LEU A 121 -11.22 -5.02 1.56
C LEU A 121 -10.31 -3.93 0.98
N LEU A 122 -10.57 -3.54 -0.26
CA LEU A 122 -9.84 -2.47 -0.97
C LEU A 122 -10.80 -1.31 -1.23
N MET A 123 -10.41 -0.09 -0.82
CA MET A 123 -11.18 1.15 -1.04
C MET A 123 -10.32 2.25 -1.64
#